data_AF-A0A7W8Z3M8-F1
#
_entry.id   AF-A0A7W8Z3M8-F1
#
_cell.length_a   1.000
_cell.length_b   1.000
_cell.length_c   1.000
_cell.angle_alpha   90.00
_cell.angle_beta   90.00
_cell.angle_gamma   90.00
#
_symmetry.space_group_name_H-M   'P 1'
#
loop_
_entity.id
_entity.type
_entity.pdbx_description
1 polymer ?
#
loop_
_entity_poly.entity_id
_entity_poly.type
_entity_poly.pdbx_seq_one_letter_code
_entity_poly.pdbx_strand_id
1 'polypeptide(L)'
;MPALLAYGVAVLRARRGDPHPYRTAYAEVFAVAGTIPWLWMILTPGRASGVTLLPFSDLAELATAPPGTVSAQVGGNLLVFASLGALLPVRSSRFAGVWRVTLLAAALSVTVEVAQYVLDLGRVSSTDDVLLNSAGAALASLATLRWHARPAVAESGPR
;
A
#
# COMPACT_ATOMS: atom_id res chain seq x y z
N MET A 1 -17.46 11.38 1.73
CA MET A 1 -17.26 11.19 0.28
C MET A 1 -16.88 9.75 -0.10
N PRO A 2 -15.82 9.11 0.46
CA PRO A 2 -15.42 7.76 0.04
C PRO A 2 -16.47 6.67 0.27
N ALA A 3 -17.20 6.72 1.39
CA ALA A 3 -18.25 5.76 1.68
C ALA A 3 -19.44 5.83 0.69
N LEU A 4 -19.82 7.02 0.25
CA LEU A 4 -20.90 7.20 -0.73
C LEU A 4 -20.47 6.71 -2.13
N LEU A 5 -19.21 6.96 -2.51
CA LEU A 5 -18.64 6.42 -3.74
C LEU A 5 -18.59 4.89 -3.69
N ALA A 6 -18.12 4.31 -2.58
CA ALA A 6 -18.09 2.87 -2.37
C ALA A 6 -19.50 2.25 -2.46
N TYR A 7 -20.49 2.89 -1.86
CA TYR A 7 -21.88 2.48 -1.96
C TYR A 7 -22.40 2.52 -3.41
N GLY A 8 -22.13 3.62 -4.15
CA GLY A 8 -22.51 3.73 -5.56
C GLY A 8 -21.89 2.64 -6.44
N VAL A 9 -20.58 2.37 -6.27
CA VAL A 9 -19.87 1.29 -6.96
C VAL A 9 -20.44 -0.08 -6.59
N ALA A 10 -20.77 -0.30 -5.31
CA ALA A 10 -21.38 -1.53 -4.84
C ALA A 10 -22.75 -1.77 -5.49
N VAL A 11 -23.60 -0.75 -5.58
CA VAL A 11 -24.91 -0.86 -6.25
C VAL A 11 -24.74 -1.21 -7.73
N LEU A 12 -23.78 -0.58 -8.42
CA LEU A 12 -23.48 -0.90 -9.82
C LEU A 12 -22.97 -2.34 -10.00
N ARG A 13 -22.13 -2.83 -9.08
CA ARG A 13 -21.63 -4.22 -9.11
C ARG A 13 -22.69 -5.24 -8.77
N ALA A 14 -23.58 -4.93 -7.82
CA ALA A 14 -24.73 -5.77 -7.50
C ALA A 14 -25.63 -5.94 -8.73
N ARG A 15 -25.86 -4.87 -9.49
CA ARG A 15 -26.62 -4.91 -10.76
C ARG A 15 -25.93 -5.76 -11.85
N ARG A 16 -24.61 -5.95 -11.77
CA ARG A 16 -23.82 -6.77 -12.71
C ARG A 16 -23.66 -8.22 -12.25
N GLY A 17 -24.23 -8.60 -11.10
CA GLY A 17 -24.15 -9.97 -10.57
C GLY A 17 -22.83 -10.32 -9.89
N ASP A 18 -22.06 -9.32 -9.39
CA ASP A 18 -20.87 -9.59 -8.58
C ASP A 18 -21.28 -10.33 -7.28
N PRO A 19 -20.57 -11.41 -6.89
CA PRO A 19 -20.90 -12.17 -5.69
C PRO A 19 -20.73 -11.40 -4.38
N HIS A 20 -19.81 -10.42 -4.31
CA HIS A 20 -19.52 -9.67 -3.08
C HIS A 20 -19.37 -8.15 -3.34
N PRO A 21 -20.42 -7.48 -3.84
CA PRO A 21 -20.31 -6.15 -4.44
C PRO A 21 -19.93 -5.06 -3.42
N TYR A 22 -20.47 -5.13 -2.20
CA TYR A 22 -20.15 -4.17 -1.13
C TYR A 22 -18.73 -4.38 -0.60
N ARG A 23 -18.35 -5.62 -0.28
CA ARG A 23 -17.02 -5.92 0.26
C ARG A 23 -15.92 -5.50 -0.71
N THR A 24 -16.05 -5.81 -2.00
CA THR A 24 -15.05 -5.46 -3.00
C THR A 24 -15.00 -3.95 -3.27
N ALA A 25 -16.15 -3.26 -3.29
CA ALA A 25 -16.21 -1.83 -3.53
C ALA A 25 -15.61 -1.02 -2.37
N TYR A 26 -15.97 -1.34 -1.12
CA TYR A 26 -15.40 -0.67 0.04
C TYR A 26 -13.90 -0.95 0.16
N ALA A 27 -13.45 -2.19 -0.05
CA ALA A 27 -12.03 -2.51 0.00
C ALA A 27 -11.22 -1.70 -1.04
N GLU A 28 -11.68 -1.60 -2.29
CA GLU A 28 -11.00 -0.79 -3.31
C GLU A 28 -11.03 0.69 -3.01
N VAL A 29 -12.20 1.26 -2.72
CA VAL A 29 -12.35 2.71 -2.56
C VAL A 29 -11.53 3.21 -1.38
N PHE A 30 -11.54 2.48 -0.26
CA PHE A 30 -10.72 2.85 0.89
C PHE A 30 -9.22 2.55 0.68
N ALA A 31 -8.85 1.52 -0.10
CA ALA A 31 -7.45 1.30 -0.47
C ALA A 31 -6.92 2.48 -1.30
N VAL A 32 -7.68 2.88 -2.32
CA VAL A 32 -7.33 3.99 -3.22
C VAL A 32 -7.34 5.32 -2.46
N ALA A 33 -8.42 5.64 -1.75
CA ALA A 33 -8.53 6.89 -1.00
C ALA A 33 -7.49 6.99 0.12
N GLY A 34 -7.09 5.86 0.71
CA GLY A 34 -6.05 5.80 1.72
C GLY A 34 -4.63 5.94 1.16
N THR A 35 -4.35 5.40 -0.04
CA THR A 35 -3.00 5.41 -0.64
C THR A 35 -2.71 6.64 -1.51
N ILE A 36 -3.70 7.19 -2.23
CA ILE A 36 -3.49 8.33 -3.13
C ILE A 36 -2.86 9.56 -2.44
N PRO A 37 -3.31 10.00 -1.25
CA PRO A 37 -2.72 11.19 -0.62
C PRO A 37 -1.23 11.04 -0.31
N TRP A 38 -0.80 9.83 0.05
CA TRP A 38 0.61 9.53 0.32
C TRP A 38 1.42 9.49 -0.98
N LEU A 39 0.91 8.84 -2.02
CA LEU A 39 1.55 8.84 -3.35
C LEU A 39 1.70 10.26 -3.88
N TRP A 40 0.67 11.09 -3.73
CA TRP A 40 0.73 12.50 -4.10
C TRP A 40 1.83 13.23 -3.33
N MET A 41 1.91 13.04 -2.01
CA MET A 41 2.89 13.70 -1.15
C MET A 41 4.33 13.31 -1.52
N ILE A 42 4.62 12.03 -1.77
CA ILE A 42 5.98 11.57 -2.10
C ILE A 42 6.38 11.86 -3.55
N LEU A 43 5.41 12.00 -4.46
CA LEU A 43 5.63 12.42 -5.85
C LEU A 43 5.58 13.94 -6.04
N THR A 44 5.29 14.72 -5.00
CA THR A 44 5.42 16.17 -5.07
C THR A 44 6.91 16.53 -5.10
N PRO A 45 7.38 17.32 -6.09
CA PRO A 45 8.79 17.66 -6.22
C PRO A 45 9.34 18.31 -4.94
N GLY A 46 10.46 17.78 -4.47
CA GLY A 46 11.24 18.34 -3.37
C GLY A 46 12.35 19.28 -3.86
N ARG A 47 13.10 19.85 -2.92
CA ARG A 47 14.29 20.69 -3.21
C ARG A 47 15.62 19.93 -3.03
N ALA A 48 15.60 18.61 -2.81
CA ALA A 48 16.77 17.83 -2.40
C ALA A 48 17.21 16.84 -3.50
N SER A 49 18.27 17.13 -4.24
CA SER A 49 18.81 16.24 -5.29
C SER A 49 19.84 15.24 -4.74
N GLY A 50 19.66 13.96 -5.03
CA GLY A 50 20.60 12.88 -4.66
C GLY A 50 20.03 11.47 -4.95
N VAL A 51 20.89 10.45 -5.01
CA VAL A 51 20.48 9.03 -5.08
C VAL A 51 21.33 8.25 -4.09
N THR A 52 20.70 7.58 -3.14
CA THR A 52 21.39 6.77 -2.13
C THR A 52 21.03 5.29 -2.32
N LEU A 53 21.95 4.55 -2.96
CA LEU A 53 21.76 3.12 -3.27
C LEU A 53 22.23 2.18 -2.15
N LEU A 54 22.84 2.71 -1.09
CA LEU A 54 23.28 1.91 0.04
C LEU A 54 22.09 1.70 0.98
N PRO A 55 21.59 0.46 1.15
CA PRO A 55 20.58 0.20 2.16
C PRO A 55 21.16 0.52 3.55
N PHE A 56 20.33 1.05 4.43
CA PHE A 56 20.62 1.42 5.83
C PHE A 56 21.48 2.67 6.06
N SER A 57 21.96 3.37 5.01
CA SER A 57 22.71 4.62 5.22
C SER A 57 21.79 5.77 5.64
N ASP A 58 20.61 5.88 5.04
CA ASP A 58 19.66 6.93 5.38
C ASP A 58 19.06 6.66 6.77
N LEU A 59 18.81 5.40 7.13
CA LEU A 59 18.41 5.02 8.49
C LEU A 59 19.48 5.33 9.55
N ALA A 60 20.77 5.17 9.23
CA ALA A 60 21.85 5.50 10.15
C ALA A 60 22.02 7.01 10.36
N GLU A 61 21.88 7.80 9.29
CA GLU A 61 21.85 9.26 9.38
C GLU A 61 20.61 9.73 10.15
N LEU A 62 19.45 9.15 9.85
CA LEU A 62 18.19 9.43 10.53
C LEU A 62 18.24 9.07 12.03
N ALA A 63 18.99 8.04 12.43
CA ALA A 63 19.16 7.68 13.84
C ALA A 63 19.86 8.77 14.67
N THR A 64 20.59 9.67 14.01
CA THR A 64 21.22 10.85 14.65
C THR A 64 20.36 12.11 14.57
N ALA A 65 19.26 12.08 13.80
CA ALA A 65 18.36 13.20 13.60
C ALA A 65 17.41 13.40 14.81
N PRO A 66 16.77 14.57 14.93
CA PRO A 66 15.77 14.81 15.97
C PRO A 66 14.64 13.76 15.92
N PRO A 67 14.13 13.28 17.08
CA PRO A 67 13.11 12.23 17.12
C PRO A 67 11.83 12.52 16.33
N GLY A 68 11.45 13.81 16.24
CA GLY A 68 10.33 14.26 15.42
C GLY A 68 10.52 13.99 13.92
N THR A 69 11.74 14.16 13.41
CA THR A 69 12.08 13.89 12.01
C THR A 69 12.10 12.38 11.73
N VAL A 70 12.65 11.58 12.65
CA VAL A 70 12.68 10.12 12.54
C VAL A 70 11.27 9.55 12.44
N SER A 71 10.42 9.92 13.40
CA SER A 71 9.03 9.47 13.45
C SER A 71 8.22 9.89 12.22
N ALA A 72 8.43 11.11 11.72
CA ALA A 72 7.75 11.58 10.53
C ALA A 72 8.18 10.83 9.26
N GLN A 73 9.48 10.58 9.06
CA GLN A 73 9.97 9.85 7.90
C GLN A 73 9.58 8.37 7.94
N VAL A 74 9.90 7.68 9.04
CA VAL A 74 9.58 6.26 9.21
C VAL A 74 8.06 6.05 9.18
N GLY A 75 7.31 6.86 9.93
CA GLY A 75 5.86 6.80 9.95
C GLY A 75 5.23 7.12 8.59
N GLY A 76 5.74 8.14 7.89
CA GLY A 76 5.24 8.52 6.57
C GLY A 76 5.39 7.40 5.54
N ASN A 77 6.57 6.79 5.47
CA ASN A 77 6.83 5.66 4.55
C ASN A 77 6.00 4.43 4.91
N LEU A 78 5.93 4.06 6.19
CA LEU A 78 5.08 2.94 6.63
C LEU A 78 3.60 3.12 6.20
N LEU A 79 3.12 4.36 6.05
CA LEU A 79 1.73 4.64 5.71
C LEU A 79 1.43 4.62 4.20
N VAL A 80 2.44 4.76 3.32
CA VAL A 80 2.25 4.88 1.85
C VAL A 80 1.40 3.74 1.30
N PHE A 81 1.77 2.50 1.59
CA PHE A 81 1.02 1.31 1.14
C PHE A 81 0.27 0.59 2.26
N ALA A 82 0.12 1.20 3.45
CA ALA A 82 -0.62 0.59 4.55
C ALA A 82 -2.09 0.33 4.18
N SER A 83 -2.79 1.31 3.60
CA SER A 83 -4.20 1.14 3.20
C SER A 83 -4.39 0.08 2.13
N LEU A 84 -3.49 0.04 1.14
CA LEU A 84 -3.43 -1.03 0.15
C LEU A 84 -3.21 -2.39 0.80
N GLY A 85 -2.23 -2.47 1.72
CA GLY A 85 -1.88 -3.72 2.40
C GLY A 85 -2.98 -4.27 3.30
N ALA A 86 -3.73 -3.39 3.96
CA ALA A 86 -4.89 -3.77 4.77
C ALA A 86 -6.05 -4.31 3.93
N LEU A 87 -6.33 -3.69 2.77
CA LEU A 87 -7.63 -3.88 2.10
C LEU A 87 -7.55 -4.78 0.86
N LEU A 88 -6.38 -4.92 0.25
CA LEU A 88 -6.18 -5.86 -0.86
C LEU A 88 -6.46 -7.33 -0.52
N PRO A 89 -5.99 -7.88 0.63
CA PRO A 89 -6.34 -9.25 1.01
C PRO A 89 -7.81 -9.40 1.41
N VAL A 90 -8.44 -8.31 1.87
CA VAL A 90 -9.89 -8.24 2.11
C VAL A 90 -10.65 -8.17 0.79
N ARG A 91 -10.05 -7.77 -0.32
CA ARG A 91 -10.73 -7.82 -1.61
C ARG A 91 -10.77 -9.23 -2.19
N SER A 92 -9.62 -9.90 -2.27
CA SER A 92 -9.45 -11.11 -3.08
C SER A 92 -8.57 -12.15 -2.41
N SER A 93 -9.00 -13.41 -2.49
CA SER A 93 -8.25 -14.56 -1.94
C SER A 93 -6.91 -14.76 -2.66
N ARG A 94 -6.77 -14.24 -3.89
CA ARG A 94 -5.48 -14.18 -4.61
C ARG A 94 -4.42 -13.43 -3.80
N PHE A 95 -4.80 -12.41 -3.06
CA PHE A 95 -3.90 -11.57 -2.26
C PHE A 95 -4.00 -11.82 -0.76
N ALA A 96 -4.74 -12.84 -0.30
CA ALA A 96 -4.89 -13.18 1.12
C ALA A 96 -3.60 -13.67 1.81
N GLY A 97 -2.45 -13.63 1.14
CA GLY A 97 -1.15 -13.94 1.74
C GLY A 97 -0.37 -12.66 2.00
N VAL A 98 0.05 -12.44 3.26
CA VAL A 98 0.87 -11.29 3.67
C VAL A 98 2.08 -11.13 2.75
N TRP A 99 2.77 -12.24 2.42
CA TRP A 99 3.90 -12.23 1.51
C TRP A 99 3.58 -11.67 0.11
N ARG A 100 2.42 -12.01 -0.45
CA ARG A 100 2.00 -11.49 -1.77
C ARG A 100 1.74 -10.00 -1.73
N VAL A 101 1.14 -9.52 -0.62
CA VAL A 101 0.91 -8.10 -0.39
C VAL A 101 2.23 -7.36 -0.23
N THR A 102 3.18 -7.90 0.55
CA THR A 102 4.51 -7.35 0.73
C THR A 102 5.27 -7.24 -0.59
N LEU A 103 5.28 -8.29 -1.41
CA LEU A 103 5.93 -8.28 -2.72
C LEU A 103 5.31 -7.25 -3.67
N LEU A 104 3.98 -7.13 -3.67
CA LEU A 104 3.31 -6.12 -4.48
C LEU A 104 3.66 -4.70 -4.01
N ALA A 105 3.66 -4.46 -2.69
CA ALA A 105 4.05 -3.17 -2.13
C ALA A 105 5.52 -2.83 -2.45
N ALA A 106 6.42 -3.81 -2.40
CA ALA A 106 7.81 -3.63 -2.80
C ALA A 106 7.93 -3.26 -4.28
N ALA A 107 7.25 -3.97 -5.17
CA ALA A 107 7.26 -3.67 -6.60
C ALA A 107 6.68 -2.28 -6.92
N LEU A 108 5.59 -1.90 -6.25
CA LEU A 108 5.02 -0.55 -6.37
C LEU A 108 5.96 0.51 -5.83
N SER A 109 6.64 0.25 -4.71
CA SER A 109 7.60 1.19 -4.15
C SER A 109 8.80 1.40 -5.07
N VAL A 110 9.35 0.32 -5.63
CA VAL A 110 10.41 0.43 -6.65
C VAL A 110 9.94 1.24 -7.86
N THR A 111 8.67 1.07 -8.26
CA THR A 111 8.10 1.87 -9.36
C THR A 111 8.04 3.36 -9.00
N VAL A 112 7.68 3.69 -7.75
CA VAL A 112 7.67 5.09 -7.26
C VAL A 112 9.09 5.67 -7.25
N GLU A 113 10.07 4.93 -6.72
CA GLU A 113 11.49 5.34 -6.71
C GLU A 113 12.00 5.62 -8.13
N VAL A 114 11.73 4.70 -9.06
CA VAL A 114 12.10 4.88 -10.47
C VAL A 114 11.40 6.10 -11.06
N ALA A 115 10.13 6.34 -10.75
CA ALA A 115 9.43 7.54 -11.21
C ALA A 115 10.04 8.82 -10.63
N GLN A 116 10.41 8.83 -9.35
CA GLN A 116 11.06 9.97 -8.71
C GLN A 116 12.42 10.26 -9.34
N TYR A 117 13.19 9.23 -9.65
CA TYR A 117 14.48 9.35 -10.33
C TYR A 117 14.34 9.85 -11.78
N VAL A 118 13.46 9.24 -12.58
CA VAL A 118 13.27 9.57 -13.99
C VAL A 118 12.66 10.97 -14.18
N LEU A 119 11.77 11.38 -13.28
CA LEU A 119 11.13 12.69 -13.32
C LEU A 119 11.94 13.79 -12.61
N ASP A 120 13.14 13.46 -12.11
CA ASP A 120 14.02 14.36 -11.37
C ASP A 120 13.27 15.16 -10.30
N LEU A 121 12.46 14.47 -9.50
CA LEU A 121 11.57 15.12 -8.52
C LEU A 121 12.32 15.74 -7.34
N GLY A 122 13.65 15.85 -7.39
CA GLY A 122 14.45 16.43 -6.31
C GLY A 122 14.17 15.73 -4.98
N ARG A 123 14.16 14.40 -5.00
CA ARG A 123 14.12 13.54 -3.81
C ARG A 123 15.24 12.53 -3.84
N VAL A 124 15.79 12.23 -2.67
CA VAL A 124 16.76 11.15 -2.48
C VAL A 124 16.05 9.84 -2.73
N SER A 125 16.41 9.16 -3.82
CA SER A 125 15.91 7.80 -4.05
C SER A 125 16.63 6.85 -3.09
N SER A 126 15.86 6.15 -2.25
CA SER A 126 16.38 5.37 -1.14
C SER A 126 15.81 3.96 -1.11
N THR A 127 16.70 2.98 -0.93
CA THR A 127 16.27 1.58 -0.70
C THR A 127 15.52 1.45 0.63
N ASP A 128 15.79 2.33 1.60
CA ASP A 128 15.15 2.30 2.92
C ASP A 128 13.65 2.63 2.82
N ASP A 129 13.26 3.53 1.92
CA ASP A 129 11.86 3.88 1.64
C ASP A 129 11.09 2.68 1.09
N VAL A 130 11.69 1.91 0.18
CA VAL A 130 11.13 0.65 -0.35
C VAL A 130 10.87 -0.35 0.77
N LEU A 131 11.83 -0.51 1.68
CA LEU A 131 11.71 -1.43 2.81
C LEU A 131 10.61 -0.99 3.78
N LEU A 132 10.57 0.30 4.13
CA LEU A 132 9.55 0.86 5.03
C LEU A 132 8.15 0.78 4.41
N ASN A 133 7.98 1.16 3.15
CA ASN A 133 6.71 1.07 2.44
C ASN A 133 6.19 -0.38 2.39
N SER A 134 7.09 -1.35 2.15
CA SER A 134 6.78 -2.78 2.11
C SER A 134 6.43 -3.34 3.49
N ALA A 135 7.17 -2.93 4.53
CA ALA A 135 6.91 -3.30 5.92
C ALA A 135 5.56 -2.76 6.39
N GLY A 136 5.24 -1.51 6.05
CA GLY A 136 3.95 -0.89 6.34
C GLY A 136 2.77 -1.67 5.75
N ALA A 137 2.87 -2.07 4.49
CA ALA A 137 1.87 -2.92 3.85
C ALA A 137 1.75 -4.30 4.51
N ALA A 138 2.88 -4.91 4.92
CA ALA A 138 2.90 -6.19 5.62
C ALA A 138 2.19 -6.10 6.99
N LEU A 139 2.53 -5.08 7.80
CA LEU A 139 1.92 -4.84 9.10
C LEU A 139 0.41 -4.58 8.99
N ALA A 140 0.00 -3.79 8.00
CA ALA A 140 -1.41 -3.52 7.74
C ALA A 140 -2.16 -4.78 7.26
N SER A 141 -1.52 -5.63 6.45
CA SER A 141 -2.07 -6.93 6.06
C SER A 141 -2.19 -7.88 7.26
N LEU A 142 -1.22 -7.85 8.19
CA LEU A 142 -1.26 -8.64 9.43
C LEU A 142 -2.42 -8.18 10.33
N ALA A 143 -2.61 -6.87 10.48
CA ALA A 143 -3.71 -6.30 11.26
C ALA A 143 -5.10 -6.70 10.72
N THR A 144 -5.19 -7.05 9.44
CA THR A 144 -6.43 -7.39 8.77
C THR A 144 -6.63 -8.88 8.50
N LEU A 145 -5.74 -9.77 8.99
CA LEU A 145 -5.77 -11.22 8.74
C LEU A 145 -7.15 -11.85 8.90
N ARG A 146 -7.87 -11.47 9.95
CA ARG A 146 -9.22 -11.99 10.25
C ARG A 146 -10.28 -11.71 9.18
N TRP A 147 -10.04 -10.71 8.33
CA TRP A 147 -10.97 -10.28 7.27
C TRP A 147 -10.51 -10.67 5.86
N HIS A 148 -9.38 -11.37 5.75
CA HIS A 148 -8.86 -11.84 4.47
C HIS A 148 -9.89 -12.70 3.74
N ALA A 149 -9.96 -12.53 2.42
CA ALA A 149 -10.85 -13.30 1.57
C ALA A 149 -10.46 -14.77 1.61
N ARG A 150 -11.42 -15.62 1.94
CA ARG A 150 -11.21 -17.07 1.91
C ARG A 150 -11.29 -17.57 0.47
N PRO A 151 -10.46 -18.55 0.07
CA PRO A 151 -10.71 -19.30 -1.15
C PRO A 151 -12.10 -19.93 -1.08
N ALA A 152 -12.86 -19.87 -2.18
CA ALA A 152 -14.05 -20.68 -2.29
C ALA A 152 -13.60 -22.14 -2.20
N VAL A 153 -14.01 -22.84 -1.14
CA VAL A 153 -13.84 -24.30 -1.08
C VAL A 153 -14.71 -24.84 -2.20
N ALA A 154 -14.08 -25.41 -3.23
CA ALA A 154 -14.83 -26.13 -4.25
C ALA A 154 -15.51 -27.30 -3.53
N GLU A 155 -16.84 -27.25 -3.40
CA GLU A 155 -17.61 -28.40 -2.96
C GLU A 155 -17.42 -29.50 -4.01
N SER A 156 -16.49 -30.42 -3.75
CA SER A 156 -16.46 -31.73 -4.39
C SER A 156 -17.65 -32.51 -3.84
N GLY A 157 -18.84 -32.26 -4.39
CA GLY A 157 -20.03 -33.05 -4.12
C GLY A 157 -19.83 -34.49 -4.64
N PRO A 158 -20.25 -35.53 -3.88
CA PRO A 158 -20.14 -36.91 -4.34
C PRO A 158 -21.10 -37.14 -5.51
N ARG A 159 -20.58 -37.70 -6.61
CA ARG A 159 -21.39 -38.26 -7.70
C ARG A 159 -21.81 -39.68 -7.36
#